data_AF-A0A2N6A6U1-F1
#
_entry.id   AF-A0A2N6A6U1-F1
#
_cell.length_a   1.000
_cell.length_b   1.000
_cell.length_c   1.000
_cell.angle_alpha   90.00
_cell.angle_beta   90.00
_cell.angle_gamma   90.00
#
_symmetry.space_group_name_H-M   'P 1'
#
loop_
_entity.id
_entity.type
_entity.pdbx_description
1 polymer ?
#
loop_
_entity_poly.entity_id
_entity_poly.type
_entity_poly.pdbx_seq_one_letter_code
_entity_poly.pdbx_strand_id
1 'polypeptide(L)'
;MNEVKILVFLNQKIKNMIFFSNKYEKLVKLLKLDKPLVVFDISTTGPGISSDKIIQLAYTKIWPDGRTKQDDMFLNPEMKISAESIAIHGIRNKFVKDMPTFRDKSQEIWDIFSDSYYSGYNIMEYDLPVLRREFVRVGMDFEYDEKSIIDSRMIFYYMAPRTIPLAYEYYCDKEYKGMYNASVHTELAIDILIKQLEKYNVARNLDFLNMIHSTSDEERQGSTRKFYWLNGEAYFSFSKYKDQSIKSVIKKDKKFIDWLLEADFTEDTKSIIRQELGENGKYKKEETKLDKK
;
A
#
# COMPACT_ATOMS: atom_id res chain seq x y z
N MET A 1 10.45 40.05 -26.82
CA MET A 1 10.94 38.83 -26.14
C MET A 1 9.85 38.06 -25.36
N ASN A 2 8.62 38.57 -25.18
CA ASN A 2 7.57 37.91 -24.39
C ASN A 2 6.53 37.08 -25.18
N GLU A 3 6.23 37.42 -26.44
CA GLU A 3 5.19 36.71 -27.20
C GLU A 3 5.58 35.28 -27.60
N VAL A 4 6.85 35.06 -27.97
CA VAL A 4 7.36 33.73 -28.33
C VAL A 4 7.34 32.77 -27.12
N LYS A 5 7.61 33.27 -25.90
CA LYS A 5 7.53 32.45 -24.69
C LYS A 5 6.08 32.08 -24.33
N ILE A 6 5.12 32.99 -24.54
CA ILE A 6 3.69 32.73 -24.34
C ILE A 6 3.19 31.68 -25.34
N LEU A 7 3.58 31.78 -26.61
CA LEU A 7 3.17 30.83 -27.66
C LEU A 7 3.76 29.43 -27.42
N VAL A 8 5.01 29.33 -26.97
CA VAL A 8 5.64 28.06 -26.59
C VAL A 8 4.96 27.46 -25.36
N PHE A 9 4.66 28.26 -24.34
CA PHE A 9 3.95 27.80 -23.14
C PHE A 9 2.51 27.32 -23.46
N LEU A 10 1.79 28.06 -24.31
CA LEU A 10 0.46 27.66 -24.80
C LEU A 10 0.53 26.38 -25.63
N ASN A 11 1.49 26.26 -26.55
CA ASN A 11 1.68 25.03 -27.34
C ASN A 11 2.06 23.83 -26.48
N GLN A 12 2.81 24.04 -25.39
CA GLN A 12 3.16 22.98 -24.45
C GLN A 12 1.97 22.59 -23.57
N LYS A 13 1.14 23.57 -23.15
CA LYS A 13 -0.16 23.32 -22.50
C LYS A 13 -1.12 22.56 -23.42
N ILE A 14 -1.22 22.95 -24.70
CA ILE A 14 -2.07 22.30 -25.71
C ILE A 14 -1.59 20.89 -26.02
N LYS A 15 -0.27 20.67 -26.21
CA LYS A 15 0.30 19.33 -26.38
C LYS A 15 0.05 18.44 -25.17
N ASN A 16 0.20 18.98 -23.96
CA ASN A 16 -0.16 18.26 -22.73
C ASN A 16 -1.66 17.94 -22.76
N MET A 17 -2.54 18.90 -23.04
CA MET A 17 -3.98 18.72 -23.09
C MET A 17 -4.43 17.66 -24.12
N ILE A 18 -3.80 17.61 -25.31
CA ILE A 18 -4.04 16.60 -26.35
C ILE A 18 -3.50 15.22 -25.92
N PHE A 19 -2.34 15.15 -25.26
CA PHE A 19 -1.79 13.90 -24.73
C PHE A 19 -2.63 13.34 -23.55
N PHE A 20 -3.17 14.23 -22.71
CA PHE A 20 -4.07 13.88 -21.61
C PHE A 20 -5.46 13.46 -22.09
N SER A 21 -5.99 13.97 -23.21
CA SER A 21 -7.29 13.51 -23.75
C SER A 21 -7.23 12.05 -24.21
N ASN A 22 -6.10 11.64 -24.82
CA ASN A 22 -5.98 10.29 -25.41
C ASN A 22 -5.98 9.17 -24.35
N LYS A 23 -5.41 9.37 -23.15
CA LYS A 23 -5.37 8.31 -22.13
C LYS A 23 -6.74 8.04 -21.49
N TYR A 24 -7.56 9.07 -21.28
CA TYR A 24 -8.88 8.92 -20.66
C TYR A 24 -9.88 8.34 -21.66
N GLU A 25 -9.86 8.78 -22.91
CA GLU A 25 -10.63 8.15 -23.99
C GLU A 25 -10.27 6.68 -24.18
N LYS A 26 -8.97 6.34 -24.10
CA LYS A 26 -8.52 4.95 -24.13
C LYS A 26 -9.10 4.14 -22.96
N LEU A 27 -9.09 4.70 -21.75
CA LEU A 27 -9.64 4.04 -20.57
C LEU A 27 -11.14 3.79 -20.70
N VAL A 28 -11.90 4.78 -21.15
CA VAL A 28 -13.34 4.67 -21.46
C VAL A 28 -13.61 3.54 -22.44
N LYS A 29 -12.85 3.48 -23.54
CA LYS A 29 -13.01 2.44 -24.57
C LYS A 29 -12.65 1.05 -24.07
N LEU A 30 -11.56 0.91 -23.30
CA LEU A 30 -11.10 -0.38 -22.78
C LEU A 30 -12.07 -0.98 -21.75
N LEU A 31 -12.57 -0.14 -20.84
CA LEU A 31 -13.51 -0.56 -19.79
C LEU A 31 -14.96 -0.57 -20.26
N LYS A 32 -15.26 0.02 -21.42
CA LYS A 32 -16.62 0.21 -21.95
C LYS A 32 -17.53 0.87 -20.90
N LEU A 33 -17.06 1.98 -20.34
CA LEU A 33 -17.76 2.66 -19.24
C LEU A 33 -19.18 3.07 -19.65
N ASP A 34 -20.17 2.67 -18.85
CA ASP A 34 -21.59 3.03 -18.97
C ASP A 34 -22.04 4.04 -17.90
N LYS A 35 -21.28 4.18 -16.82
CA LYS A 35 -21.36 5.25 -15.81
C LYS A 35 -19.96 5.80 -15.50
N PRO A 36 -19.84 6.96 -14.82
CA PRO A 36 -18.54 7.58 -14.56
C PRO A 36 -17.58 6.67 -13.80
N LEU A 37 -16.28 6.84 -14.01
CA LEU A 37 -15.21 6.23 -13.22
C LEU A 37 -14.52 7.30 -12.39
N VAL A 38 -14.38 7.08 -11.09
CA VAL A 38 -13.59 7.91 -10.20
C VAL A 38 -12.33 7.17 -9.81
N VAL A 39 -11.19 7.67 -10.29
CA VAL A 39 -9.86 7.20 -9.87
C VAL A 39 -9.38 8.10 -8.74
N PHE A 40 -9.09 7.57 -7.56
CA PHE A 40 -8.79 8.40 -6.39
C PHE A 40 -7.79 7.75 -5.42
N ASP A 41 -7.27 8.59 -4.53
CA ASP A 41 -6.35 8.23 -3.43
C ASP A 41 -6.62 9.19 -2.25
N ILE A 42 -6.44 8.70 -1.02
CA ILE A 42 -6.60 9.51 0.20
C ILE A 42 -5.32 9.56 1.03
N SER A 43 -5.03 10.74 1.59
CA SER A 43 -4.17 10.85 2.77
C SER A 43 -5.02 11.01 4.02
N THR A 44 -4.57 10.43 5.12
CA THR A 44 -5.33 10.33 6.38
C THR A 44 -4.50 10.76 7.58
N THR A 45 -5.13 10.97 8.74
CA THR A 45 -4.42 11.30 9.99
C THR A 45 -3.54 10.17 10.52
N GLY A 46 -3.75 8.94 10.05
CA GLY A 46 -3.10 7.70 10.45
C GLY A 46 -3.73 6.51 9.71
N PRO A 47 -3.26 5.28 9.95
CA PRO A 47 -3.62 4.09 9.17
C PRO A 47 -4.96 3.44 9.56
N GLY A 48 -5.70 3.99 10.53
CA GLY A 48 -6.90 3.38 11.09
C GLY A 48 -8.16 3.62 10.26
N ILE A 49 -8.75 2.55 9.73
CA ILE A 49 -10.03 2.59 9.01
C ILE A 49 -11.21 2.96 9.92
N SER A 50 -11.12 2.82 11.25
CA SER A 50 -12.22 3.17 12.20
C SER A 50 -12.00 4.47 12.97
N SER A 51 -10.75 4.80 13.33
CA SER A 51 -10.37 6.01 14.07
C SER A 51 -9.99 7.24 13.20
N ASP A 52 -9.13 7.08 12.19
CA ASP A 52 -8.52 8.22 11.49
C ASP A 52 -9.46 9.00 10.57
N LYS A 53 -9.05 10.19 10.13
CA LYS A 53 -9.83 11.06 9.24
C LYS A 53 -9.08 11.36 7.95
N ILE A 54 -9.81 11.65 6.89
CA ILE A 54 -9.23 12.14 5.63
C ILE A 54 -8.67 13.55 5.83
N ILE A 55 -7.47 13.79 5.32
CA ILE A 55 -6.83 15.12 5.28
C ILE A 55 -6.57 15.61 3.85
N GLN A 56 -6.56 14.69 2.88
CA GLN A 56 -6.46 14.97 1.46
C GLN A 56 -7.26 13.91 0.70
N LEU A 57 -8.05 14.35 -0.28
CA LEU A 57 -8.76 13.50 -1.22
C LEU A 57 -8.44 13.98 -2.63
N ALA A 58 -7.59 13.23 -3.33
CA ALA A 58 -7.24 13.51 -4.72
C ALA A 58 -8.03 12.59 -5.64
N TYR A 59 -8.62 13.13 -6.71
CA TYR A 59 -9.41 12.32 -7.63
C TYR A 59 -9.34 12.79 -9.08
N THR A 60 -9.66 11.88 -9.98
CA THR A 60 -9.99 12.12 -11.38
C THR A 60 -11.29 11.40 -11.72
N LYS A 61 -12.37 12.15 -11.92
CA LYS A 61 -13.64 11.63 -12.43
C LYS A 61 -13.61 11.66 -13.95
N ILE A 62 -14.01 10.56 -14.57
CA ILE A 62 -14.01 10.32 -16.02
C ILE A 62 -15.41 9.87 -16.40
N TRP A 63 -16.07 10.60 -17.29
CA TRP A 63 -17.42 10.25 -17.75
C TRP A 63 -17.37 9.35 -19.00
N PRO A 64 -18.45 8.61 -19.32
CA PRO A 64 -18.52 7.78 -20.54
C PRO A 64 -18.28 8.53 -21.85
N ASP A 65 -18.53 9.84 -21.88
CA ASP A 65 -18.27 10.72 -23.03
C ASP A 65 -16.80 11.17 -23.14
N GLY A 66 -15.94 10.74 -22.21
CA GLY A 66 -14.52 11.11 -22.16
C GLY A 66 -14.23 12.43 -21.44
N ARG A 67 -15.25 13.17 -21.00
CA ARG A 67 -15.07 14.36 -20.16
C ARG A 67 -14.40 13.96 -18.85
N THR A 68 -13.59 14.87 -18.29
CA THR A 68 -12.91 14.64 -17.01
C THR A 68 -12.99 15.83 -16.05
N LYS A 69 -12.89 15.54 -14.76
CA LYS A 69 -12.75 16.52 -13.67
C LYS A 69 -11.67 16.00 -12.74
N GLN A 70 -10.69 16.84 -12.44
CA GLN A 70 -9.61 16.52 -11.51
C GLN A 70 -9.58 17.57 -10.42
N ASP A 71 -9.35 17.12 -9.20
CA ASP A 71 -9.18 18.03 -8.08
C ASP A 71 -8.38 17.38 -6.95
N ASP A 72 -7.91 18.22 -6.04
CA ASP A 72 -7.16 17.83 -4.85
C ASP A 72 -7.72 18.60 -3.64
N MET A 73 -8.50 17.89 -2.82
CA MET A 73 -9.23 18.47 -1.70
C MET A 73 -8.48 18.24 -0.40
N PHE A 74 -7.96 19.30 0.21
CA PHE A 74 -7.42 19.25 1.57
C PHE A 74 -8.53 19.53 2.58
N LEU A 75 -8.56 18.73 3.65
CA LEU A 75 -9.61 18.76 4.65
C LEU A 75 -9.03 18.94 6.04
N ASN A 76 -9.71 19.75 6.86
CA ASN A 76 -9.45 19.79 8.29
C ASN A 76 -10.04 18.53 8.94
N PRO A 77 -9.22 17.64 9.52
CA PRO A 77 -9.69 16.40 10.13
C PRO A 77 -10.31 16.60 11.52
N GLU A 78 -10.25 17.81 12.07
CA GLU A 78 -10.69 18.14 13.44
C GLU A 78 -9.97 17.31 14.52
N MET A 79 -8.83 16.73 14.19
CA MET A 79 -7.98 15.96 15.07
C MET A 79 -6.52 16.08 14.65
N LYS A 80 -5.61 15.62 15.53
CA LYS A 80 -4.19 15.72 15.26
C LYS A 80 -3.75 14.66 14.24
N ILE A 81 -3.06 15.08 13.18
CA ILE A 81 -2.34 14.19 12.27
C ILE A 81 -1.17 13.55 13.02
N SER A 82 -1.06 12.23 12.97
CA SER A 82 0.04 11.47 13.57
C SER A 82 1.38 11.83 12.93
N ALA A 83 2.47 11.69 13.69
CA ALA A 83 3.81 11.98 13.17
C ALA A 83 4.22 11.03 12.03
N GLU A 84 3.74 9.79 12.07
CA GLU A 84 3.95 8.81 10.99
C GLU A 84 3.27 9.25 9.71
N SER A 85 1.99 9.61 9.75
CA SER A 85 1.29 10.09 8.57
C SER A 85 1.97 11.34 8.00
N ILE A 86 2.31 12.31 8.85
CA ILE A 86 3.10 13.50 8.46
C ILE A 86 4.40 13.10 7.75
N ALA A 87 5.09 12.05 8.20
CA ALA A 87 6.33 11.59 7.57
C ALA A 87 6.09 10.93 6.20
N ILE A 88 4.94 10.31 5.98
CA ILE A 88 4.56 9.65 4.72
C ILE A 88 4.14 10.69 3.68
N HIS A 89 3.13 11.50 3.98
CA HIS A 89 2.49 12.39 2.99
C HIS A 89 2.93 13.86 3.12
N GLY A 90 3.67 14.24 4.17
CA GLY A 90 4.23 15.60 4.33
C GLY A 90 3.25 16.69 4.79
N ILE A 91 1.96 16.37 4.91
CA ILE A 91 0.89 17.32 5.29
C ILE A 91 0.89 17.50 6.80
N ARG A 92 1.07 18.73 7.26
CA ARG A 92 1.15 19.08 8.68
C ARG A 92 -0.17 19.61 9.21
N ASN A 93 -0.42 19.44 10.52
CA ASN A 93 -1.59 20.01 11.22
C ASN A 93 -1.83 21.50 10.89
N LYS A 94 -0.77 22.31 10.83
CA LYS A 94 -0.87 23.74 10.51
C LYS A 94 -1.42 24.01 9.11
N PHE A 95 -1.15 23.14 8.13
CA PHE A 95 -1.57 23.32 6.75
C PHE A 95 -3.07 23.12 6.58
N VAL A 96 -3.62 22.09 7.22
CA VAL A 96 -5.05 21.73 7.10
C VAL A 96 -5.95 22.44 8.11
N LYS A 97 -5.38 23.19 9.06
CA LYS A 97 -6.15 23.81 10.16
C LYS A 97 -7.28 24.70 9.67
N ASP A 98 -7.04 25.48 8.61
CA ASP A 98 -7.98 26.45 8.08
C ASP A 98 -8.69 25.94 6.80
N MET A 99 -8.51 24.65 6.47
CA MET A 99 -9.21 23.98 5.37
C MET A 99 -10.64 23.63 5.78
N PRO A 100 -11.58 23.46 4.82
CA PRO A 100 -12.92 22.98 5.13
C PRO A 100 -12.88 21.58 5.77
N THR A 101 -13.83 21.26 6.62
CA THR A 101 -13.98 19.91 7.17
C THR A 101 -14.58 18.96 6.12
N PHE A 102 -14.51 17.65 6.36
CA PHE A 102 -15.26 16.69 5.54
C PHE A 102 -16.76 17.01 5.54
N ARG A 103 -17.34 17.45 6.67
CA ARG A 103 -18.75 17.85 6.76
C ARG A 103 -19.08 18.98 5.79
N ASP A 104 -18.23 20.01 5.72
CA ASP A 104 -18.43 21.16 4.82
C ASP A 104 -18.40 20.76 3.34
N LYS A 105 -17.62 19.72 3.00
CA LYS A 105 -17.46 19.20 1.64
C LYS A 105 -18.28 17.96 1.32
N SER A 106 -19.01 17.43 2.29
CA SER A 106 -19.68 16.13 2.19
C SER A 106 -20.59 16.03 0.97
N GLN A 107 -21.46 17.01 0.73
CA GLN A 107 -22.34 17.02 -0.45
C GLN A 107 -21.54 17.10 -1.77
N GLU A 108 -20.50 17.93 -1.83
CA GLU A 108 -19.67 18.04 -3.03
C GLU A 108 -18.97 16.72 -3.35
N ILE A 109 -18.38 16.08 -2.33
CA ILE A 109 -17.73 14.77 -2.45
C ILE A 109 -18.77 13.72 -2.84
N TRP A 110 -19.98 13.76 -2.27
CA TRP A 110 -21.06 12.85 -2.65
C TRP A 110 -21.39 12.96 -4.13
N ASP A 111 -21.60 14.17 -4.64
CA ASP A 111 -21.94 14.40 -6.06
C ASP A 111 -20.81 13.93 -7.01
N ILE A 112 -19.55 13.98 -6.54
CA ILE A 112 -18.40 13.46 -7.26
C ILE A 112 -18.36 11.93 -7.24
N PHE A 113 -18.65 11.29 -6.11
CA PHE A 113 -18.42 9.84 -5.95
C PHE A 113 -19.66 8.98 -6.16
N SER A 114 -20.86 9.51 -6.03
CA SER A 114 -22.10 8.76 -6.22
C SER A 114 -22.24 8.23 -7.65
N ASP A 115 -22.90 7.08 -7.78
CA ASP A 115 -23.21 6.42 -9.06
C ASP A 115 -22.00 6.32 -10.01
N SER A 116 -20.87 5.82 -9.49
CA SER A 116 -19.63 5.71 -10.24
C SER A 116 -19.02 4.31 -10.08
N TYR A 117 -18.14 3.95 -11.01
CA TYR A 117 -17.08 2.99 -10.76
C TYR A 117 -15.98 3.65 -9.91
N TYR A 118 -15.27 2.85 -9.12
CA TYR A 118 -14.20 3.30 -8.23
C TYR A 118 -12.90 2.60 -8.59
N SER A 119 -11.82 3.36 -8.75
CA SER A 119 -10.51 2.79 -9.04
C SER A 119 -9.39 3.54 -8.33
N GLY A 120 -8.27 2.86 -8.18
CA GLY A 120 -7.06 3.34 -7.54
C GLY A 120 -6.14 2.15 -7.26
N TYR A 121 -5.23 2.30 -6.31
CA TYR A 121 -4.30 1.23 -5.91
C TYR A 121 -4.54 0.90 -4.44
N ASN A 122 -5.07 -0.29 -4.16
CA ASN A 122 -5.47 -0.72 -2.81
C ASN A 122 -6.71 -0.02 -2.23
N ILE A 123 -7.57 0.55 -3.07
CA ILE A 123 -8.76 1.29 -2.63
C ILE A 123 -9.81 0.39 -1.97
N MET A 124 -9.85 -0.90 -2.31
CA MET A 124 -10.83 -1.85 -1.78
C MET A 124 -10.60 -2.12 -0.30
N GLU A 125 -9.33 -2.21 0.11
CA GLU A 125 -8.94 -2.53 1.49
C GLU A 125 -8.80 -1.28 2.36
N TYR A 126 -8.72 -0.07 1.79
CA TYR A 126 -8.42 1.14 2.55
C TYR A 126 -9.27 2.35 2.18
N ASP A 127 -9.06 2.95 1.01
CA ASP A 127 -9.60 4.26 0.66
C ASP A 127 -11.14 4.31 0.66
N LEU A 128 -11.79 3.31 0.05
CA LEU A 128 -13.25 3.19 0.01
C LEU A 128 -13.86 3.00 1.42
N PRO A 129 -13.38 2.04 2.25
CA PRO A 129 -13.82 1.94 3.65
C PRO A 129 -13.70 3.24 4.45
N VAL A 130 -12.57 3.95 4.30
CA VAL A 130 -12.36 5.24 4.99
C VAL A 130 -13.34 6.30 4.51
N LEU A 131 -13.55 6.42 3.19
CA LEU A 131 -14.50 7.36 2.60
C LEU A 131 -15.94 7.08 3.06
N ARG A 132 -16.37 5.82 3.03
CA ARG A 132 -17.70 5.41 3.55
C ARG A 132 -17.88 5.82 5.00
N ARG A 133 -16.87 5.58 5.85
CA ARG A 133 -16.92 5.99 7.26
C ARG A 133 -17.02 7.50 7.43
N GLU A 134 -16.29 8.31 6.66
CA GLU A 134 -16.42 9.77 6.73
C GLU A 134 -17.85 10.23 6.40
N PHE A 135 -18.49 9.62 5.41
CA PHE A 135 -19.91 9.85 5.12
C PHE A 135 -20.83 9.46 6.29
N VAL A 136 -20.61 8.27 6.89
CA VAL A 136 -21.39 7.83 8.06
C VAL A 136 -21.27 8.82 9.23
N ARG A 137 -20.07 9.37 9.48
CA ARG A 137 -19.82 10.37 10.54
C ARG A 137 -20.62 11.66 10.35
N VAL A 138 -20.97 12.01 9.11
CA VAL A 138 -21.78 13.19 8.81
C VAL A 138 -23.26 12.88 8.60
N GLY A 139 -23.67 11.61 8.79
CA GLY A 139 -25.05 11.16 8.70
C GLY A 139 -25.50 10.81 7.27
N MET A 140 -24.55 10.51 6.38
CA MET A 140 -24.82 10.10 5.00
C MET A 140 -24.45 8.63 4.83
N ASP A 141 -25.32 7.84 4.19
CA ASP A 141 -25.08 6.42 3.96
C ASP A 141 -24.50 6.21 2.56
N PHE A 142 -23.18 6.31 2.44
CA PHE A 142 -22.49 6.10 1.18
C PHE A 142 -22.29 4.61 0.92
N GLU A 143 -23.14 4.06 0.06
CA GLU A 143 -23.06 2.67 -0.38
C GLU A 143 -22.43 2.57 -1.77
N TYR A 144 -21.64 1.53 -1.96
CA TYR A 144 -21.07 1.16 -3.26
C TYR A 144 -21.18 -0.36 -3.46
N ASP A 145 -21.43 -0.77 -4.70
CA ASP A 145 -21.42 -2.18 -5.09
C ASP A 145 -19.96 -2.61 -5.32
N GLU A 146 -19.55 -3.75 -4.75
CA GLU A 146 -18.24 -4.35 -4.99
C GLU A 146 -17.95 -4.57 -6.48
N LYS A 147 -18.99 -4.84 -7.29
CA LYS A 147 -18.88 -4.97 -8.75
C LYS A 147 -18.49 -3.67 -9.44
N SER A 148 -18.61 -2.53 -8.74
CA SER A 148 -18.20 -1.23 -9.26
C SER A 148 -16.74 -0.89 -8.94
N ILE A 149 -15.99 -1.78 -8.28
CA ILE A 149 -14.61 -1.55 -7.87
C ILE A 149 -13.62 -2.13 -8.88
N ILE A 150 -12.65 -1.33 -9.31
CA ILE A 150 -11.56 -1.70 -10.21
C ILE A 150 -10.24 -1.36 -9.52
N ASP A 151 -9.76 -2.27 -8.66
CA ASP A 151 -8.52 -2.07 -7.91
C ASP A 151 -7.30 -2.56 -8.70
N SER A 152 -6.40 -1.64 -9.03
CA SER A 152 -5.20 -1.95 -9.82
C SER A 152 -4.20 -2.86 -9.08
N ARG A 153 -4.19 -2.87 -7.74
CA ARG A 153 -3.36 -3.82 -6.95
C ARG A 153 -3.87 -5.25 -7.13
N MET A 154 -5.18 -5.43 -7.12
CA MET A 154 -5.80 -6.75 -7.32
C MET A 154 -5.55 -7.26 -8.73
N ILE A 155 -5.68 -6.39 -9.74
CA ILE A 155 -5.31 -6.71 -11.12
C ILE A 155 -3.83 -7.11 -11.18
N PHE A 156 -2.91 -6.38 -10.56
CA PHE A 156 -1.49 -6.73 -10.54
C PHE A 156 -1.24 -8.11 -9.92
N TYR A 157 -1.81 -8.40 -8.74
CA TYR A 157 -1.61 -9.71 -8.11
C TYR A 157 -2.21 -10.88 -8.90
N TYR A 158 -3.34 -10.66 -9.56
CA TYR A 158 -3.97 -11.67 -10.40
C TYR A 158 -3.21 -11.87 -11.72
N MET A 159 -2.77 -10.77 -12.34
CA MET A 159 -2.19 -10.77 -13.68
C MET A 159 -0.68 -10.94 -13.71
N ALA A 160 0.06 -10.67 -12.63
CA ALA A 160 1.50 -10.88 -12.53
C ALA A 160 1.77 -12.31 -12.03
N PRO A 161 1.84 -13.31 -12.93
CA PRO A 161 1.94 -14.70 -12.54
C PRO A 161 3.33 -14.92 -11.96
N ARG A 162 3.44 -15.45 -10.75
CA ARG A 162 4.74 -15.74 -10.11
C ARG A 162 5.32 -17.05 -10.64
N THR A 163 5.52 -17.11 -11.95
CA THR A 163 5.99 -18.30 -12.66
C THR A 163 7.52 -18.35 -12.66
N ILE A 164 8.06 -19.57 -12.82
CA ILE A 164 9.52 -19.78 -12.93
C ILE A 164 10.12 -18.94 -14.08
N PRO A 165 9.56 -18.89 -15.31
CA PRO A 165 10.10 -18.03 -16.37
C PRO A 165 10.20 -16.54 -16.00
N LEU A 166 9.20 -15.97 -15.34
CA LEU A 166 9.24 -14.55 -14.93
C LEU A 166 10.22 -14.31 -13.79
N ALA A 167 10.33 -15.25 -12.84
CA ALA A 167 11.37 -15.18 -11.83
C ALA A 167 12.78 -15.30 -12.45
N TYR A 168 12.93 -16.13 -13.48
CA TYR A 168 14.19 -16.28 -14.23
C TYR A 168 14.56 -14.97 -14.93
N GLU A 169 13.62 -14.36 -15.65
CA GLU A 169 13.81 -13.04 -16.27
C GLU A 169 14.22 -11.98 -15.24
N TYR A 170 13.51 -11.92 -14.12
CA TYR A 170 13.75 -10.90 -13.10
C TYR A 170 15.10 -11.06 -12.36
N TYR A 171 15.45 -12.28 -11.96
CA TYR A 171 16.65 -12.52 -11.15
C TYR A 171 17.90 -12.78 -11.99
N CYS A 172 17.75 -13.39 -13.17
CA CYS A 172 18.86 -13.81 -14.01
C CYS A 172 19.08 -12.88 -15.21
N ASP A 173 18.18 -11.91 -15.45
CA ASP A 173 18.22 -10.97 -16.59
C ASP A 173 18.30 -11.69 -17.94
N LYS A 174 17.54 -12.78 -18.07
CA LYS A 174 17.51 -13.66 -19.24
C LYS A 174 16.07 -14.05 -19.59
N GLU A 175 15.71 -13.85 -20.85
CA GLU A 175 14.43 -14.29 -21.41
C GLU A 175 14.36 -15.82 -21.51
N TYR A 176 13.27 -16.43 -21.05
CA TYR A 176 13.09 -17.87 -21.16
C TYR A 176 12.42 -18.27 -22.48
N LYS A 177 13.17 -18.97 -23.35
CA LYS A 177 12.70 -19.47 -24.66
C LYS A 177 12.66 -21.00 -24.77
N GLY A 178 12.78 -21.70 -23.65
CA GLY A 178 12.94 -23.16 -23.60
C GLY A 178 11.63 -23.96 -23.62
N MET A 179 11.76 -25.29 -23.72
CA MET A 179 10.62 -26.22 -23.64
C MET A 179 10.13 -26.37 -22.20
N TYR A 180 8.80 -26.33 -21.99
CA TYR A 180 8.14 -26.56 -20.71
C TYR A 180 8.21 -28.04 -20.29
N ASN A 181 9.38 -28.49 -19.83
CA ASN A 181 9.53 -29.79 -19.17
C ASN A 181 10.14 -29.63 -17.77
N ALA A 182 9.90 -30.61 -16.90
CA ALA A 182 10.27 -30.55 -15.50
C ALA A 182 11.79 -30.38 -15.29
N SER A 183 12.61 -31.02 -16.12
CA SER A 183 14.07 -30.88 -16.04
C SER A 183 14.54 -29.45 -16.34
N VAL A 184 13.97 -28.77 -17.34
CA VAL A 184 14.33 -27.39 -17.67
C VAL A 184 13.89 -26.44 -16.56
N HIS A 185 12.66 -26.57 -16.03
CA HIS A 185 12.21 -25.74 -14.92
C HIS A 185 13.04 -25.92 -13.65
N THR A 186 13.57 -27.12 -13.42
CA THR A 186 14.46 -27.39 -12.29
C THR A 186 15.76 -26.57 -12.41
N GLU A 187 16.39 -26.56 -13.59
CA GLU A 187 17.59 -25.76 -13.84
C GLU A 187 17.33 -24.24 -13.70
N LEU A 188 16.20 -23.74 -14.23
CA LEU A 188 15.83 -22.34 -14.05
C LEU A 188 15.62 -21.98 -12.57
N ALA A 189 14.97 -22.86 -11.81
CA ALA A 189 14.76 -22.66 -10.38
C ALA A 189 16.09 -22.59 -9.61
N ILE A 190 17.09 -23.40 -10.02
CA ILE A 190 18.44 -23.34 -9.46
C ILE A 190 19.10 -21.99 -9.76
N ASP A 191 19.08 -21.54 -11.02
CA ASP A 191 19.64 -20.24 -11.41
C ASP A 191 18.98 -19.07 -10.66
N ILE A 192 17.65 -19.11 -10.51
CA ILE A 192 16.89 -18.13 -9.74
C ILE A 192 17.34 -18.14 -8.29
N LEU A 193 17.43 -19.32 -7.66
CA LEU A 193 17.84 -19.46 -6.27
C LEU A 193 19.25 -18.88 -6.07
N ILE A 194 20.20 -19.20 -6.95
CA ILE A 194 21.56 -18.63 -6.89
C ILE A 194 21.50 -17.11 -6.90
N LYS A 195 20.76 -16.50 -7.83
CA LYS A 195 20.64 -15.04 -7.93
C LYS A 195 19.93 -14.42 -6.74
N GLN A 196 18.94 -15.08 -6.18
CA GLN A 196 18.30 -14.67 -4.92
C GLN A 196 19.29 -14.68 -3.75
N LEU A 197 20.09 -15.74 -3.62
CA LEU A 197 21.11 -15.85 -2.58
C LEU A 197 22.25 -14.83 -2.78
N GLU A 198 22.66 -14.53 -4.02
CA GLU A 198 23.61 -13.46 -4.33
C GLU A 198 23.07 -12.08 -3.92
N LYS A 199 21.80 -11.80 -4.26
CA LYS A 199 21.15 -10.51 -4.01
C LYS A 199 20.78 -10.29 -2.54
N TYR A 200 20.35 -11.33 -1.84
CA TYR A 200 19.83 -11.25 -0.47
C TYR A 200 20.62 -12.15 0.47
N ASN A 201 21.56 -11.59 1.23
CA ASN A 201 22.38 -12.35 2.19
C ASN A 201 21.53 -13.08 3.24
N VAL A 202 20.40 -12.51 3.67
CA VAL A 202 19.50 -13.12 4.65
C VAL A 202 18.88 -14.44 4.15
N ALA A 203 18.68 -14.58 2.83
CA ALA A 203 18.12 -15.79 2.23
C ALA A 203 19.09 -16.98 2.29
N ARG A 204 20.36 -16.77 2.68
CA ARG A 204 21.34 -17.84 2.94
C ARG A 204 21.19 -18.47 4.32
N ASN A 205 20.32 -17.92 5.17
CA ASN A 205 20.05 -18.45 6.50
C ASN A 205 18.83 -19.38 6.47
N LEU A 206 19.02 -20.64 6.84
CA LEU A 206 17.96 -21.65 6.83
C LEU A 206 16.84 -21.37 7.85
N ASP A 207 17.14 -20.74 8.99
CA ASP A 207 16.12 -20.36 9.97
C ASP A 207 15.20 -19.28 9.40
N PHE A 208 15.78 -18.31 8.68
CA PHE A 208 15.01 -17.29 7.96
C PHE A 208 14.12 -17.94 6.88
N LEU A 209 14.66 -18.86 6.08
CA LEU A 209 13.90 -19.57 5.06
C LEU A 209 12.75 -20.40 5.67
N ASN A 210 13.02 -21.12 6.76
CA ASN A 210 12.02 -21.92 7.46
C ASN A 210 10.89 -21.03 8.02
N MET A 211 11.24 -19.88 8.60
CA MET A 211 10.28 -18.92 9.12
C MET A 211 9.33 -18.39 8.03
N ILE A 212 9.85 -17.98 6.87
CA ILE A 212 8.99 -17.46 5.78
C ILE A 212 8.17 -18.58 5.11
N HIS A 213 8.59 -19.84 5.22
CA HIS A 213 7.85 -21.00 4.72
C HIS A 213 6.76 -21.46 5.69
N SER A 214 6.98 -21.37 7.00
CA SER A 214 6.02 -21.79 8.04
C SER A 214 4.96 -20.75 8.36
N THR A 215 5.09 -19.53 7.83
CA THR A 215 4.05 -18.50 7.92
C THR A 215 2.87 -18.93 7.05
N SER A 216 1.72 -19.25 7.65
CA SER A 216 0.48 -19.59 6.93
C SER A 216 0.05 -18.49 5.96
N ASP A 217 -0.76 -18.78 4.93
CA ASP A 217 -1.23 -17.73 4.01
C ASP A 217 -2.10 -16.67 4.73
N GLU A 218 -2.75 -17.03 5.84
CA GLU A 218 -3.44 -16.11 6.75
C GLU A 218 -2.45 -15.23 7.54
N GLU A 219 -1.32 -15.75 8.02
CA GLU A 219 -0.24 -14.95 8.61
C GLU A 219 0.56 -14.16 7.55
N ARG A 220 0.65 -14.62 6.31
CA ARG A 220 1.23 -13.82 5.20
C ARG A 220 0.37 -12.61 4.89
N GLN A 221 -0.92 -12.65 5.22
CA GLN A 221 -1.85 -11.53 5.13
C GLN A 221 -2.01 -10.76 6.47
N GLY A 222 -1.73 -11.38 7.62
CA GLY A 222 -1.88 -10.80 8.95
C GLY A 222 -0.59 -10.65 9.76
N SER A 223 -0.37 -9.45 10.34
CA SER A 223 0.59 -9.04 11.40
C SER A 223 2.08 -9.48 11.38
N THR A 224 2.45 -10.67 10.89
CA THR A 224 3.80 -11.27 10.94
C THR A 224 4.81 -10.67 9.95
N ARG A 225 4.37 -9.84 8.98
CA ARG A 225 5.29 -9.06 8.13
C ARG A 225 6.03 -7.94 8.85
N LYS A 226 5.93 -7.85 10.18
CA LYS A 226 6.61 -6.80 10.96
C LYS A 226 7.97 -7.20 11.46
N PHE A 227 8.16 -8.47 11.78
CA PHE A 227 9.43 -8.98 12.28
C PHE A 227 9.85 -10.27 11.61
N TYR A 228 11.15 -10.47 11.47
CA TYR A 228 11.75 -11.74 11.12
C TYR A 228 12.89 -12.08 12.08
N TRP A 229 13.18 -13.35 12.30
CA TRP A 229 14.24 -13.79 13.22
C TRP A 229 15.48 -14.21 12.47
N LEU A 230 16.64 -13.80 12.98
CA LEU A 230 17.95 -14.21 12.50
C LEU A 230 18.83 -14.53 13.70
N ASN A 231 19.35 -15.76 13.79
CA ASN A 231 20.22 -16.21 14.89
C ASN A 231 19.63 -15.98 16.29
N GLY A 232 18.32 -16.15 16.44
CA GLY A 232 17.61 -15.95 17.71
C GLY A 232 17.33 -14.49 18.09
N GLU A 233 17.58 -13.53 17.20
CA GLU A 233 17.27 -12.11 17.39
C GLU A 233 16.21 -11.65 16.39
N ALA A 234 15.26 -10.83 16.84
CA ALA A 234 14.20 -10.28 16.00
C ALA A 234 14.66 -9.01 15.23
N TYR A 235 14.25 -8.90 13.97
CA TYR A 235 14.56 -7.82 13.03
C TYR A 235 13.29 -7.24 12.43
N PHE A 236 13.28 -5.94 12.14
CA PHE A 236 12.16 -5.28 11.47
C PHE A 236 12.12 -5.63 9.98
N SER A 237 10.96 -6.02 9.44
CA SER A 237 10.72 -6.19 7.99
C SER A 237 10.00 -4.99 7.34
N PHE A 238 9.71 -3.94 8.12
CA PHE A 238 8.98 -2.74 7.72
C PHE A 238 9.59 -1.49 8.35
N SER A 239 9.00 -0.32 8.05
CA SER A 239 9.40 1.00 8.56
C SER A 239 10.78 1.49 8.10
N LYS A 240 11.19 2.67 8.60
CA LYS A 240 12.53 3.24 8.42
C LYS A 240 13.67 2.37 9.02
N TYR A 241 13.34 1.37 9.83
CA TYR A 241 14.30 0.44 10.43
C TYR A 241 14.30 -0.95 9.80
N LYS A 242 13.72 -1.10 8.61
CA LYS A 242 13.78 -2.35 7.87
C LYS A 242 15.20 -2.92 7.83
N ASP A 243 15.30 -4.22 8.07
CA ASP A 243 16.50 -5.04 8.15
C ASP A 243 17.47 -4.72 9.30
N GLN A 244 17.05 -3.93 10.29
CA GLN A 244 17.77 -3.70 11.56
C GLN A 244 17.13 -4.50 12.70
N SER A 245 17.95 -4.94 13.66
CA SER A 245 17.47 -5.72 14.80
C SER A 245 16.72 -4.87 15.82
N ILE A 246 15.71 -5.45 16.49
CA ILE A 246 14.95 -4.76 17.54
C ILE A 246 15.89 -4.27 18.63
N LYS A 247 16.86 -5.09 19.08
CA LYS A 247 17.85 -4.68 20.09
C LYS A 247 18.69 -3.48 19.67
N SER A 248 19.07 -3.41 18.39
CA SER A 248 19.82 -2.27 17.85
C SER A 248 18.96 -1.01 17.84
N VAL A 249 17.69 -1.13 17.44
CA VAL A 249 16.75 0.00 17.38
C VAL A 249 16.36 0.48 18.78
N ILE A 250 16.21 -0.40 19.78
CA ILE A 250 15.99 -0.03 21.19
C ILE A 250 17.07 0.94 21.68
N LYS A 251 18.33 0.69 21.31
CA LYS A 251 19.47 1.56 21.69
C LYS A 251 19.50 2.87 20.90
N LYS A 252 19.00 2.86 19.66
CA LYS A 252 19.13 3.95 18.69
C LYS A 252 17.95 4.93 18.70
N ASP A 253 16.74 4.44 18.86
CA ASP A 253 15.49 5.23 18.81
C ASP A 253 14.43 4.61 19.73
N LYS A 254 14.61 4.79 21.05
CA LYS A 254 13.67 4.30 22.06
C LYS A 254 12.25 4.83 21.87
N LYS A 255 12.10 6.06 21.37
CA LYS A 255 10.79 6.67 21.10
C LYS A 255 10.00 5.92 20.03
N PHE A 256 10.69 5.36 19.03
CA PHE A 256 10.05 4.51 18.03
C PHE A 256 9.58 3.18 18.63
N ILE A 257 10.34 2.61 19.57
CA ILE A 257 9.93 1.40 20.30
C ILE A 257 8.73 1.67 21.21
N ASP A 258 8.75 2.78 21.96
CA ASP A 258 7.62 3.18 22.81
C ASP A 258 6.36 3.40 21.94
N TRP A 259 6.51 4.04 20.78
CA TRP A 259 5.41 4.20 19.82
C TRP A 259 4.90 2.84 19.31
N LEU A 260 5.77 1.87 18.99
CA LEU A 260 5.34 0.53 18.57
C LEU A 260 4.52 -0.19 19.65
N LEU A 261 4.83 0.02 20.93
CA LEU A 261 4.09 -0.60 22.04
C LEU A 261 2.71 0.03 22.25
N GLU A 262 2.58 1.33 21.99
CA GLU A 262 1.33 2.10 22.11
C GLU A 262 0.46 2.04 20.84
N ALA A 263 1.08 1.83 19.67
CA ALA A 263 0.40 1.77 18.38
C ALA A 263 -0.61 0.60 18.32
N ASP A 264 -1.58 0.69 17.41
CA ASP A 264 -2.57 -0.36 17.19
C ASP A 264 -1.97 -1.55 16.43
N PHE A 265 -1.15 -2.30 17.15
CA PHE A 265 -0.59 -3.56 16.70
C PHE A 265 -1.12 -4.69 17.57
N THR A 266 -1.28 -5.85 16.95
CA THR A 266 -1.64 -7.11 17.62
C THR A 266 -0.76 -7.33 18.84
N GLU A 267 -1.31 -7.89 19.91
CA GLU A 267 -0.54 -8.21 21.12
C GLU A 267 0.67 -9.11 20.85
N ASP A 268 0.65 -9.94 19.80
CA ASP A 268 1.83 -10.73 19.39
C ASP A 268 3.00 -9.84 19.00
N THR A 269 2.78 -8.87 18.10
CA THR A 269 3.77 -7.85 17.69
C THR A 269 4.33 -7.12 18.91
N LYS A 270 3.47 -6.73 19.85
CA LYS A 270 3.87 -6.01 21.06
C LYS A 270 4.62 -6.91 22.04
N SER A 271 4.21 -8.16 22.19
CA SER A 271 4.85 -9.15 23.05
C SER A 271 6.29 -9.42 22.60
N ILE A 272 6.55 -9.50 21.29
CA ILE A 272 7.90 -9.66 20.74
C ILE A 272 8.79 -8.48 21.12
N ILE A 273 8.29 -7.26 21.03
CA ILE A 273 9.04 -6.05 21.43
C ILE A 273 9.30 -6.03 22.94
N ARG A 274 8.26 -6.30 23.77
CA ARG A 274 8.38 -6.34 25.24
C ARG A 274 9.40 -7.39 25.70
N GLN A 275 9.45 -8.53 25.02
CA GLN A 275 10.45 -9.57 25.28
C GLN A 275 11.88 -9.07 25.03
N GLU A 276 12.12 -8.36 23.92
CA GLU A 276 13.43 -7.79 23.60
C GLU A 276 13.83 -6.62 24.53
N LEU A 277 12.85 -5.97 25.15
CA LEU A 277 13.06 -4.98 26.23
C LEU A 277 13.36 -5.60 27.60
N GLY A 278 13.19 -6.92 27.75
CA GLY A 278 13.36 -7.63 29.01
C GLY A 278 12.19 -7.46 30.00
N GLU A 279 11.02 -7.02 29.52
CA GLU A 279 9.79 -6.96 30.31
C GLU A 279 9.12 -8.35 30.30
N ASN A 280 8.51 -8.78 31.42
CA ASN A 280 7.95 -10.14 31.63
C ASN A 280 6.73 -10.46 30.72
N GLY A 281 6.89 -10.47 29.41
CA GLY A 281 5.94 -11.01 28.44
C GLY A 281 6.31 -12.45 28.07
N LYS A 282 5.57 -13.44 28.55
CA LYS A 282 5.74 -14.82 28.11
C LYS A 282 5.01 -15.02 26.77
N TYR A 283 5.73 -14.90 25.65
CA TYR A 283 5.31 -15.60 24.43
C TYR A 283 5.67 -17.08 24.60
N LYS A 284 4.70 -17.99 24.51
CA LYS A 284 5.00 -19.41 24.39
C LYS A 284 5.59 -19.61 23.00
N LYS A 285 6.90 -19.83 22.94
CA LYS A 285 7.52 -20.50 21.81
C LYS A 285 6.74 -21.82 21.64
N GLU A 286 5.97 -21.97 20.57
CA GLU A 286 5.61 -23.32 20.15
C GLU A 286 6.92 -23.95 19.69
N GLU A 287 7.58 -24.65 20.61
CA GLU A 287 8.61 -25.60 20.23
C GLU A 287 7.94 -26.58 19.29
N THR A 288 8.33 -26.52 18.01
CA THR A 288 8.05 -27.59 17.07
C THR A 288 8.75 -28.82 17.63
N LYS A 289 8.00 -29.66 18.36
CA LYS A 289 8.49 -30.98 18.75
C LYS A 289 8.67 -31.76 17.45
N LEU A 290 9.92 -31.93 17.05
CA LEU A 290 10.32 -33.02 16.16
C LEU A 290 10.05 -34.31 16.94
N ASP A 291 8.86 -34.86 16.77
CA ASP A 291 8.59 -36.23 17.17
C ASP A 291 9.53 -37.12 16.36
N LYS A 292 10.54 -37.66 17.05
CA LYS A 292 11.34 -38.78 16.55
C LYS A 292 10.44 -40.01 16.53
N LYS A 293 9.96 -40.39 15.35
CA LYS A 293 9.79 -41.78 14.93
C LYS A 293 9.92 -41.89 13.42
#